data_AF-A0A248KIL8-F1
#
_entry.id   AF-A0A248KIL8-F1
#
_cell.length_a   1.000
_cell.length_b   1.000
_cell.length_c   1.000
_cell.angle_alpha   90.00
_cell.angle_beta   90.00
_cell.angle_gamma   90.00
#
_symmetry.space_group_name_H-M   'P 1'
#
loop_
_entity.id
_entity.type
_entity.pdbx_description
1 polymer ?
#
loop_
_entity_poly.entity_id
_entity_poly.type
_entity_poly.pdbx_seq_one_letter_code
_entity_poly.pdbx_strand_id
1 'polypeptide(L)'
;MKKETYSNEILRIKRHKKHLKKSKSLKRRDRRYKLLKKLTKIKKFNGVAIVNSFISQEINSANCKNKHLEKKEKVKISLPSNFDIFSNTEDVIKKIIRISEKILSPGLNDIIIDHRNVIKSSLSSESLFGLLLTEVVSNRRKQLNERISVRGFFPKRHGAVKSIVEKIGIVRELINDDPFSDADENNHDSNVHYFRYDNRYSQSVSVKDDKKRKVAEGCVAYLETCMNAHRLTIKKEAQDRLRACLGEVFDNAEEHCGRTRPVWFVRGYFNEIENESDRYLELSVFNLGNSISENFSSLPEKSQIKNIAHNYVQRHLSSSKENALYTVAALQGQVSTKKDLDPTRGQGTVTLIETFESIYQAYTNLRAPGENRVKAQMNLISGDTVIVFDGTYQSKVVELEDGSETFQMPFNTNQTLQSPPDTKKVYTMKDAWFPGVMISIRIPLQGSTEPLRGDSNE
;
A
#
# COMPACT_ATOMS: atom_id res chain seq x y z
N MET A 1 -17.41 21.12 48.07
CA MET A 1 -17.26 19.77 47.49
C MET A 1 -16.40 19.82 46.22
N LYS A 2 -15.08 19.63 46.34
CA LYS A 2 -14.14 19.39 45.23
C LYS A 2 -12.75 19.10 45.81
N LYS A 3 -12.02 18.13 45.22
CA LYS A 3 -10.57 17.84 45.33
C LYS A 3 -10.04 16.72 46.24
N GLU A 4 -10.65 15.53 46.27
CA GLU A 4 -9.93 14.33 46.77
C GLU A 4 -9.71 13.23 45.71
N THR A 5 -10.40 13.28 44.58
CA THR A 5 -10.37 12.21 43.56
C THR A 5 -9.10 12.21 42.69
N TYR A 6 -8.43 13.35 42.51
CA TYR A 6 -7.28 13.50 41.59
C TYR A 6 -5.99 12.80 42.06
N SER A 7 -5.77 12.70 43.38
CA SER A 7 -4.52 12.13 43.92
C SER A 7 -4.43 10.62 43.70
N ASN A 8 -5.55 9.91 43.89
CA ASN A 8 -5.63 8.46 43.77
C ASN A 8 -5.51 7.98 42.32
N GLU A 9 -6.05 8.73 41.36
CA GLU A 9 -5.95 8.40 39.94
C GLU A 9 -4.52 8.58 39.41
N ILE A 10 -3.82 9.64 39.83
CA ILE A 10 -2.40 9.85 39.52
C ILE A 10 -1.54 8.72 40.09
N LEU A 11 -1.81 8.31 41.33
CA LEU A 11 -1.12 7.17 41.97
C LEU A 11 -1.40 5.85 41.25
N ARG A 12 -2.64 5.60 40.82
CA ARG A 12 -3.04 4.43 40.03
C ARG A 12 -2.31 4.40 38.69
N ILE A 13 -2.23 5.53 37.97
CA ILE A 13 -1.50 5.65 36.71
C ILE A 13 0.00 5.39 36.92
N LYS A 14 0.60 5.94 37.99
CA LYS A 14 2.01 5.68 38.34
C LYS A 14 2.26 4.20 38.64
N ARG A 15 1.38 3.54 39.40
CA ARG A 15 1.46 2.11 39.71
C ARG A 15 1.29 1.25 38.45
N HIS A 16 0.34 1.58 37.59
CA HIS A 16 0.11 0.88 36.32
C HIS A 16 1.30 1.03 35.37
N LYS A 17 1.87 2.23 35.21
CA LYS A 17 3.12 2.45 34.46
C LYS A 17 4.29 1.64 35.03
N LYS A 18 4.42 1.54 36.36
CA LYS A 18 5.46 0.75 37.03
C LYS A 18 5.26 -0.76 36.81
N HIS A 19 4.02 -1.23 36.79
CA HIS A 19 3.67 -2.61 36.49
C HIS A 19 3.93 -2.97 35.02
N LEU A 20 3.52 -2.11 34.07
CA LEU A 20 3.82 -2.25 32.65
C LEU A 20 5.33 -2.32 32.38
N LYS A 21 6.14 -1.48 33.04
CA LYS A 21 7.62 -1.54 32.98
C LYS A 21 8.19 -2.85 33.52
N LYS A 22 7.49 -3.54 34.42
CA LYS A 22 7.90 -4.84 34.96
C LYS A 22 7.37 -6.03 34.15
N SER A 23 6.43 -5.82 33.24
CA SER A 23 5.83 -6.86 32.40
C SER A 23 6.90 -7.69 31.69
N LYS A 24 6.78 -9.02 31.78
CA LYS A 24 7.65 -9.96 31.08
C LYS A 24 7.55 -9.78 29.55
N SER A 25 6.37 -9.42 29.02
CA SER A 25 6.19 -9.18 27.57
C SER A 25 6.88 -7.90 27.12
N LEU A 26 6.79 -6.81 27.90
CA LEU A 26 7.48 -5.55 27.61
C LEU A 26 9.00 -5.76 27.67
N LYS A 27 9.52 -6.45 28.69
CA LYS A 27 10.95 -6.77 28.80
C LYS A 27 11.45 -7.66 27.66
N ARG A 28 10.66 -8.63 27.21
CA ARG A 28 11.00 -9.49 26.06
C ARG A 28 11.00 -8.69 24.75
N ARG A 29 10.02 -7.80 24.56
CA ARG A 29 9.99 -6.84 23.44
C ARG A 29 11.16 -5.86 23.48
N ASP A 30 11.47 -5.28 24.63
CA ASP A 30 12.61 -4.37 24.80
C ASP A 30 13.94 -5.07 24.55
N ARG A 31 14.10 -6.33 24.98
CA ARG A 31 15.28 -7.14 24.68
C ARG A 31 15.38 -7.41 23.19
N ARG A 32 14.29 -7.81 22.52
CA ARG A 32 14.26 -8.04 21.06
C ARG A 32 14.52 -6.74 20.29
N TYR A 33 13.93 -5.61 20.72
CA TYR A 33 14.17 -4.29 20.16
C TYR A 33 15.61 -3.82 20.40
N LYS A 34 16.19 -4.04 21.57
CA LYS A 34 17.61 -3.74 21.84
C LYS A 34 18.56 -4.66 21.07
N LEU A 35 18.18 -5.92 20.84
CA LEU A 35 18.92 -6.87 20.02
C LEU A 35 18.86 -6.45 18.54
N LEU A 36 17.67 -6.14 18.03
CA LEU A 36 17.45 -5.56 16.72
C LEU A 36 18.19 -4.23 16.59
N LYS A 37 18.16 -3.35 17.60
CA LYS A 37 18.91 -2.08 17.68
C LYS A 37 20.42 -2.25 17.84
N LYS A 38 20.89 -3.42 18.31
CA LYS A 38 22.31 -3.83 18.32
C LYS A 38 22.72 -4.45 16.98
N LEU A 39 21.82 -5.13 16.28
CA LEU A 39 22.02 -5.59 14.90
C LEU A 39 21.94 -4.39 13.93
N THR A 40 21.08 -3.42 14.23
CA THR A 40 20.95 -2.10 13.60
C THR A 40 21.68 -1.02 14.38
N LYS A 41 22.74 -1.35 15.15
CA LYS A 41 23.63 -0.35 15.75
C LYS A 41 24.36 0.35 14.61
N ILE A 42 23.67 1.35 14.08
CA ILE A 42 24.08 2.61 13.49
C ILE A 42 25.49 2.52 12.92
N LYS A 43 25.55 1.90 11.74
CA LYS A 43 26.55 2.25 10.74
C LYS A 43 26.34 3.75 10.43
N LYS A 44 27.40 4.57 10.53
CA LYS A 44 27.35 6.05 10.44
C LYS A 44 26.63 6.51 9.16
N PHE A 45 25.38 6.95 9.29
CA PHE A 45 24.68 7.72 8.26
C PHE A 45 24.89 9.21 8.57
N ASN A 46 25.59 9.93 7.68
CA ASN A 46 25.87 11.37 7.82
C ASN A 46 24.82 12.26 7.14
N GLY A 47 23.67 11.71 6.74
CA GLY A 47 22.54 12.51 6.28
C GLY A 47 21.83 13.23 7.43
N VAL A 48 20.93 14.14 7.07
CA VAL A 48 20.14 14.88 8.07
C VAL A 48 19.23 13.91 8.83
N ALA A 49 19.38 13.87 10.15
CA ALA A 49 18.54 13.08 11.03
C ALA A 49 17.26 13.85 11.33
N ILE A 50 16.12 13.24 11.01
CA ILE A 50 14.81 13.86 11.16
C ILE A 50 13.92 12.95 12.02
N VAL A 51 13.31 13.53 13.05
CA VAL A 51 12.38 12.81 13.93
C VAL A 51 11.03 12.68 13.22
N ASN A 52 10.28 11.61 13.45
CA ASN A 52 8.95 11.40 12.85
C ASN A 52 8.91 11.39 11.31
N SER A 53 10.03 11.09 10.63
CA SER A 53 10.03 10.78 9.19
C SER A 53 9.92 9.28 8.97
N PHE A 54 8.76 8.72 9.25
CA PHE A 54 8.53 7.28 9.27
C PHE A 54 8.68 6.65 7.88
N ILE A 55 8.11 7.26 6.83
CA ILE A 55 8.20 6.77 5.45
C ILE A 55 9.67 6.73 5.01
N SER A 56 10.38 7.84 5.21
CA SER A 56 11.80 7.94 4.86
C SER A 56 12.66 6.96 5.66
N GLN A 57 12.39 6.79 6.96
CA GLN A 57 13.11 5.83 7.81
C GLN A 57 12.90 4.38 7.36
N GLU A 58 11.66 3.96 7.09
CA GLU A 58 11.35 2.61 6.62
C GLU A 58 12.00 2.35 5.25
N ILE A 59 11.86 3.28 4.28
CA ILE A 59 12.46 3.13 2.93
C ILE A 59 13.99 3.04 3.01
N ASN A 60 14.64 3.94 3.76
CA ASN A 60 16.09 3.94 3.85
C ASN A 60 16.61 2.75 4.66
N SER A 61 15.94 2.35 5.74
CA SER A 61 16.38 1.20 6.55
C SER A 61 16.33 -0.13 5.79
N ALA A 62 15.36 -0.29 4.89
CA ALA A 62 15.22 -1.48 4.07
C ALA A 62 16.21 -1.54 2.90
N ASN A 63 16.70 -0.39 2.40
CA ASN A 63 17.40 -0.32 1.11
C ASN A 63 18.82 0.25 1.18
N CYS A 64 19.13 1.09 2.16
CA CYS A 64 20.40 1.81 2.15
C CYS A 64 21.58 0.90 2.52
N LYS A 65 22.57 0.92 1.64
CA LYS A 65 23.95 0.53 1.94
C LYS A 65 24.68 1.74 2.51
N ASN A 66 25.61 1.55 3.44
CA ASN A 66 26.40 2.62 4.07
C ASN A 66 26.93 3.63 3.04
N LYS A 67 26.42 4.86 3.05
CA LYS A 67 26.90 5.93 2.17
C LYS A 67 27.00 7.23 2.94
N HIS A 68 28.11 7.92 2.73
CA HIS A 68 28.28 9.31 3.12
C HIS A 68 27.50 10.18 2.14
N LEU A 69 26.52 10.95 2.61
CA LEU A 69 25.82 11.92 1.77
C LEU A 69 26.62 13.23 1.75
N GLU A 70 26.94 13.69 0.56
CA GLU A 70 27.58 15.00 0.37
C GLU A 70 26.57 16.13 0.65
N LYS A 71 27.09 17.28 1.12
CA LYS A 71 26.31 18.51 1.22
C LYS A 71 25.82 18.90 -0.18
N LYS A 72 24.52 19.16 -0.33
CA LYS A 72 23.92 19.56 -1.60
C LYS A 72 22.87 20.63 -1.37
N GLU A 73 23.15 21.83 -1.85
CA GLU A 73 22.21 22.95 -1.78
C GLU A 73 21.04 22.78 -2.74
N LYS A 74 21.28 22.09 -3.86
CA LYS A 74 20.30 21.88 -4.91
C LYS A 74 20.23 20.42 -5.33
N VAL A 75 19.02 19.88 -5.41
CA VAL A 75 18.75 18.53 -5.88
C VAL A 75 17.80 18.58 -7.06
N LYS A 76 18.24 18.02 -8.20
CA LYS A 76 17.37 17.79 -9.37
C LYS A 76 16.91 16.34 -9.41
N ILE A 77 15.61 16.13 -9.48
CA ILE A 77 14.94 14.83 -9.55
C ILE A 77 14.28 14.71 -10.93
N SER A 78 14.92 13.99 -11.86
CA SER A 78 14.29 13.59 -13.13
C SER A 78 13.59 12.25 -12.96
N LEU A 79 12.29 12.18 -13.15
CA LEU A 79 11.56 10.92 -13.11
C LEU A 79 11.77 10.10 -14.41
N PRO A 80 11.67 8.76 -14.36
CA PRO A 80 11.77 7.92 -15.55
C PRO A 80 10.58 8.17 -16.48
N SER A 81 10.75 7.88 -17.77
CA SER A 81 9.68 8.03 -18.75
C SER A 81 8.48 7.12 -18.46
N ASN A 82 8.74 5.93 -17.93
CA ASN A 82 7.74 5.03 -17.39
C ASN A 82 7.80 5.05 -15.86
N PHE A 83 7.01 5.93 -15.22
CA PHE A 83 6.88 6.07 -13.77
C PHE A 83 5.60 5.37 -13.26
N ASP A 84 5.36 4.17 -13.75
CA ASP A 84 4.15 3.38 -13.54
C ASP A 84 4.46 2.11 -12.75
N ILE A 85 3.80 1.92 -11.60
CA ILE A 85 4.09 0.78 -10.72
C ILE A 85 3.66 -0.56 -11.34
N PHE A 86 2.70 -0.54 -12.26
CA PHE A 86 2.17 -1.75 -12.89
C PHE A 86 3.15 -2.34 -13.90
N SER A 87 3.70 -1.49 -14.77
CA SER A 87 4.62 -1.93 -15.83
C SER A 87 6.11 -1.76 -15.53
N ASN A 88 6.48 -0.97 -14.51
CA ASN A 88 7.89 -0.67 -14.21
C ASN A 88 8.21 -0.63 -12.70
N THR A 89 7.65 -1.58 -11.94
CA THR A 89 7.69 -1.60 -10.47
C THR A 89 9.08 -1.37 -9.88
N GLU A 90 10.07 -2.17 -10.32
CA GLU A 90 11.41 -2.14 -9.74
C GLU A 90 12.09 -0.78 -9.91
N ASP A 91 12.04 -0.21 -11.12
CA ASP A 91 12.67 1.08 -11.40
C ASP A 91 11.97 2.24 -10.68
N VAL A 92 10.64 2.19 -10.54
CA VAL A 92 9.89 3.17 -9.74
C VAL A 92 10.34 3.13 -8.28
N ILE A 93 10.38 1.95 -7.66
CA ILE A 93 10.82 1.81 -6.26
C ILE A 93 12.30 2.21 -6.11
N LYS A 94 13.19 1.77 -7.01
CA LYS A 94 14.60 2.21 -7.05
C LYS A 94 14.71 3.73 -7.15
N LYS A 95 13.87 4.36 -7.96
CA LYS A 95 13.88 5.81 -8.14
C LYS A 95 13.49 6.51 -6.85
N ILE A 96 12.44 6.04 -6.17
CA ILE A 96 11.96 6.59 -4.89
C ILE A 96 13.02 6.44 -3.79
N ILE A 97 13.68 5.28 -3.70
CA ILE A 97 14.82 5.06 -2.79
C ILE A 97 15.97 6.04 -3.07
N ARG A 98 16.35 6.23 -4.34
CA ARG A 98 17.40 7.20 -4.69
C ARG A 98 16.97 8.64 -4.38
N ILE A 99 15.68 8.94 -4.45
CA ILE A 99 15.14 10.24 -4.07
C ILE A 99 15.24 10.41 -2.55
N SER A 100 14.83 9.42 -1.74
CA SER A 100 14.88 9.49 -0.28
C SER A 100 16.30 9.77 0.22
N GLU A 101 17.31 9.14 -0.39
CA GLU A 101 18.72 9.42 -0.08
C GLU A 101 19.11 10.87 -0.40
N LYS A 102 18.75 11.37 -1.58
CA LYS A 102 19.16 12.72 -2.03
C LYS A 102 18.53 13.83 -1.20
N ILE A 103 17.25 13.72 -0.83
CA ILE A 103 16.54 14.76 -0.09
C ILE A 103 16.96 14.84 1.40
N LEU A 104 17.71 13.85 1.88
CA LEU A 104 18.37 13.86 3.19
C LEU A 104 19.77 14.49 3.18
N SER A 105 20.23 15.01 2.04
CA SER A 105 21.53 15.71 1.94
C SER A 105 21.56 16.94 2.87
N PRO A 106 22.68 17.20 3.56
CA PRO A 106 22.85 18.42 4.35
C PRO A 106 22.82 19.69 3.48
N GLY A 107 22.35 20.80 4.04
CA GLY A 107 22.39 22.13 3.40
C GLY A 107 21.42 22.33 2.23
N LEU A 108 20.41 21.47 2.09
CA LEU A 108 19.45 21.51 0.99
C LEU A 108 18.54 22.73 1.06
N ASN A 109 18.46 23.48 -0.04
CA ASN A 109 17.65 24.70 -0.16
C ASN A 109 16.72 24.69 -1.39
N ASP A 110 17.03 23.95 -2.45
CA ASP A 110 16.20 23.90 -3.68
C ASP A 110 16.04 22.45 -4.18
N ILE A 111 14.80 22.03 -4.37
CA ILE A 111 14.44 20.74 -4.98
C ILE A 111 13.69 21.02 -6.28
N ILE A 112 14.25 20.55 -7.40
CA ILE A 112 13.62 20.66 -8.72
C ILE A 112 13.16 19.28 -9.17
N ILE A 113 11.85 19.12 -9.37
CA ILE A 113 11.22 17.88 -9.82
C ILE A 113 10.87 18.01 -11.31
N ASP A 114 11.34 17.08 -12.14
CA ASP A 114 11.21 17.15 -13.60
C ASP A 114 10.40 15.96 -14.11
N HIS A 115 9.13 16.21 -14.46
CA HIS A 115 8.23 15.23 -15.07
C HIS A 115 8.20 15.32 -16.60
N ARG A 116 8.97 16.22 -17.24
CA ARG A 116 8.81 16.53 -18.68
C ARG A 116 8.91 15.31 -19.60
N ASN A 117 9.68 14.31 -19.19
CA ASN A 117 9.89 13.08 -19.95
C ASN A 117 8.96 11.92 -19.53
N VAL A 118 8.08 12.11 -18.54
CA VAL A 118 7.13 11.10 -18.06
C VAL A 118 6.01 10.94 -19.08
N ILE A 119 5.85 9.71 -19.58
CA ILE A 119 4.85 9.30 -20.58
C ILE A 119 3.78 8.43 -19.95
N LYS A 120 4.13 7.65 -18.92
CA LYS A 120 3.22 6.81 -18.14
C LYS A 120 3.46 7.03 -16.66
N SER A 121 2.39 7.13 -15.89
CA SER A 121 2.44 7.23 -14.44
C SER A 121 1.26 6.50 -13.81
N SER A 122 1.37 6.17 -12.53
CA SER A 122 0.28 5.60 -11.73
C SER A 122 0.07 6.36 -10.43
N LEU A 123 -1.13 6.24 -9.88
CA LEU A 123 -1.52 6.74 -8.57
C LEU A 123 -0.51 6.31 -7.50
N SER A 124 -0.21 5.02 -7.41
CA SER A 124 0.69 4.50 -6.37
C SER A 124 2.10 5.06 -6.47
N SER A 125 2.61 5.28 -7.69
CA SER A 125 3.94 5.84 -7.92
C SER A 125 4.01 7.30 -7.47
N GLU A 126 3.02 8.09 -7.90
CA GLU A 126 2.93 9.52 -7.59
C GLU A 126 2.60 9.79 -6.13
N SER A 127 1.69 9.02 -5.53
CA SER A 127 1.34 9.16 -4.12
C SER A 127 2.48 8.73 -3.19
N LEU A 128 3.17 7.62 -3.47
CA LEU A 128 4.33 7.20 -2.65
C LEU A 128 5.46 8.23 -2.71
N PHE A 129 5.76 8.74 -3.91
CA PHE A 129 6.73 9.81 -4.10
C PHE A 129 6.30 11.11 -3.39
N GLY A 130 5.03 11.49 -3.55
CA GLY A 130 4.38 12.61 -2.89
C GLY A 130 4.55 12.59 -1.38
N LEU A 131 4.08 11.52 -0.76
CA LEU A 131 4.12 11.32 0.67
C LEU A 131 5.55 11.35 1.23
N LEU A 132 6.49 10.66 0.57
CA LEU A 132 7.89 10.66 0.99
C LEU A 132 8.48 12.08 0.95
N LEU A 133 8.29 12.81 -0.15
CA LEU A 133 8.86 14.14 -0.30
C LEU A 133 8.24 15.10 0.73
N THR A 134 6.92 15.11 0.84
CA THR A 134 6.20 15.96 1.79
C THR A 134 6.63 15.67 3.23
N GLU A 135 6.76 14.40 3.62
CA GLU A 135 7.20 14.03 4.97
C GLU A 135 8.60 14.61 5.28
N VAL A 136 9.57 14.40 4.39
CA VAL A 136 10.95 14.87 4.61
C VAL A 136 11.00 16.39 4.60
N VAL A 137 10.47 17.04 3.56
CA VAL A 137 10.54 18.50 3.39
C VAL A 137 9.84 19.20 4.55
N SER A 138 8.66 18.74 4.94
CA SER A 138 7.89 19.35 6.03
C SER A 138 8.59 19.22 7.37
N ASN A 139 9.17 18.05 7.66
CA ASN A 139 9.92 17.87 8.88
C ASN A 139 11.21 18.70 8.90
N ARG A 140 11.94 18.84 7.78
CA ARG A 140 13.12 19.70 7.71
C ARG A 140 12.78 21.17 7.94
N ARG A 141 11.70 21.65 7.30
CA ARG A 141 11.18 23.01 7.51
C ARG A 141 10.80 23.25 8.97
N LYS A 142 10.01 22.35 9.60
CA LYS A 142 9.51 22.56 10.96
C LYS A 142 10.55 22.27 12.07
N GLN A 143 11.36 21.21 11.94
CA GLN A 143 12.28 20.77 13.00
C GLN A 143 13.66 21.43 12.91
N LEU A 144 14.12 21.74 11.70
CA LEU A 144 15.46 22.27 11.46
C LEU A 144 15.44 23.73 10.99
N ASN A 145 14.26 24.32 10.84
CA ASN A 145 14.05 25.68 10.35
C ASN A 145 14.72 25.95 8.98
N GLU A 146 14.82 24.92 8.14
CA GLU A 146 15.42 25.03 6.83
C GLU A 146 14.44 25.57 5.80
N ARG A 147 14.89 26.51 4.96
CA ARG A 147 14.08 27.11 3.89
C ARG A 147 14.28 26.35 2.58
N ILE A 148 13.59 25.22 2.47
CA ILE A 148 13.63 24.38 1.27
C ILE A 148 12.55 24.85 0.29
N SER A 149 12.93 25.31 -0.89
CA SER A 149 12.04 25.53 -2.02
C SER A 149 11.82 24.24 -2.80
N VAL A 150 10.57 23.98 -3.19
CA VAL A 150 10.21 22.84 -4.04
C VAL A 150 9.48 23.39 -5.25
N ARG A 151 10.00 23.08 -6.43
CA ARG A 151 9.44 23.50 -7.71
C ARG A 151 9.62 22.40 -8.74
N GLY A 152 8.88 22.48 -9.85
CA GLY A 152 9.01 21.45 -10.86
C GLY A 152 8.37 21.78 -12.19
N PHE A 153 8.51 20.83 -13.09
CA PHE A 153 7.93 20.86 -14.44
C PHE A 153 6.94 19.72 -14.58
N PHE A 154 5.77 20.03 -15.15
CA PHE A 154 4.79 19.03 -15.53
C PHE A 154 5.26 18.17 -16.72
N PRO A 155 4.63 17.01 -16.95
CA PRO A 155 4.79 16.26 -18.19
C PRO A 155 4.55 17.14 -19.42
N LYS A 156 5.32 16.94 -20.49
CA LYS A 156 5.12 17.66 -21.77
C LYS A 156 3.77 17.33 -22.40
N ARG A 157 3.35 16.07 -22.28
CA ARG A 157 2.04 15.62 -22.78
C ARG A 157 0.98 15.93 -21.73
N HIS A 158 0.03 16.78 -22.09
CA HIS A 158 -1.18 17.02 -21.30
C HIS A 158 -2.11 15.79 -21.39
N GLY A 159 -2.95 15.59 -20.37
CA GLY A 159 -3.88 14.45 -20.27
C GLY A 159 -3.81 13.75 -18.93
N ALA A 160 -4.11 12.45 -18.92
CA ALA A 160 -4.16 11.59 -17.73
C ALA A 160 -2.93 11.72 -16.81
N VAL A 161 -1.72 11.68 -17.38
CA VAL A 161 -0.47 11.72 -16.60
C VAL A 161 -0.31 13.06 -15.88
N LYS A 162 -0.56 14.18 -16.56
CA LYS A 162 -0.53 15.50 -15.90
C LYS A 162 -1.60 15.58 -14.82
N SER A 163 -2.80 15.08 -15.09
CA SER A 163 -3.92 15.09 -14.14
C SER A 163 -3.60 14.32 -12.86
N ILE A 164 -3.00 13.12 -12.93
CA ILE A 164 -2.53 12.41 -11.73
C ILE A 164 -1.55 13.29 -10.95
N VAL A 165 -0.49 13.80 -11.59
CA VAL A 165 0.57 14.59 -10.92
C VAL A 165 -0.02 15.81 -10.20
N GLU A 166 -0.97 16.49 -10.83
CA GLU A 166 -1.59 17.72 -10.35
C GLU A 166 -2.66 17.48 -9.27
N LYS A 167 -3.60 16.57 -9.51
CA LYS A 167 -4.82 16.42 -8.72
C LYS A 167 -4.67 15.51 -7.51
N ILE A 168 -3.82 14.48 -7.59
CA ILE A 168 -3.70 13.45 -6.53
C ILE A 168 -2.26 13.09 -6.16
N GLY A 169 -1.31 13.39 -7.03
CA GLY A 169 0.10 13.06 -6.90
C GLY A 169 0.89 14.07 -6.09
N ILE A 170 2.16 14.24 -6.46
CA ILE A 170 3.14 15.07 -5.76
C ILE A 170 2.68 16.50 -5.48
N VAL A 171 1.95 17.15 -6.40
CA VAL A 171 1.48 18.53 -6.21
C VAL A 171 0.47 18.57 -5.08
N ARG A 172 -0.53 17.68 -5.10
CA ARG A 172 -1.56 17.61 -4.07
C ARG A 172 -0.98 17.21 -2.72
N GLU A 173 -0.05 16.26 -2.69
CA GLU A 173 0.63 15.85 -1.44
C GLU A 173 1.49 16.98 -0.85
N LEU A 174 2.03 17.91 -1.65
CA LEU A 174 2.83 19.05 -1.16
C LEU A 174 1.98 20.23 -0.67
N ILE A 175 0.78 20.42 -1.22
CA ILE A 175 -0.10 21.56 -0.91
C ILE A 175 -0.81 21.38 0.44
N ASN A 176 -0.96 20.15 0.94
CA ASN A 176 -1.78 19.87 2.12
C ASN A 176 -1.41 20.75 3.34
N ASP A 177 -2.42 21.42 3.90
CA ASP A 177 -2.27 22.59 4.79
C ASP A 177 -1.60 22.27 6.14
N ASP A 178 -1.72 21.01 6.62
CA ASP A 178 -0.93 20.52 7.75
C ASP A 178 -0.24 19.18 7.43
N PRO A 179 1.09 19.14 7.23
CA PRO A 179 1.80 17.89 6.97
C PRO A 179 1.85 16.93 8.16
N PHE A 180 1.26 17.29 9.31
CA PHE A 180 1.18 16.48 10.52
C PHE A 180 -0.25 16.07 10.89
N SER A 181 -1.20 16.26 9.96
CA SER A 181 -2.52 15.66 10.04
C SER A 181 -2.62 14.46 9.10
N ASP A 182 -3.57 13.57 9.41
CA ASP A 182 -3.95 12.52 8.48
C ASP A 182 -4.83 13.13 7.39
N ALA A 183 -4.61 12.75 6.13
CA ALA A 183 -5.57 13.07 5.08
C ALA A 183 -6.93 12.41 5.38
N ASP A 184 -7.99 13.15 5.06
CA ASP A 184 -9.40 12.79 5.16
C ASP A 184 -10.14 13.57 4.06
N GLU A 185 -9.87 13.17 2.81
CA GLU A 185 -10.41 13.85 1.63
C GLU A 185 -11.17 12.86 0.76
N ASN A 186 -12.41 13.21 0.44
CA ASN A 186 -13.20 12.57 -0.61
C ASN A 186 -13.80 13.69 -1.46
N ASN A 187 -13.31 13.87 -2.69
CA ASN A 187 -13.69 14.97 -3.54
C ASN A 187 -14.16 14.46 -4.90
N HIS A 188 -15.24 15.06 -5.37
CA HIS A 188 -15.87 14.74 -6.65
C HIS A 188 -15.96 16.02 -7.47
N ASP A 189 -14.93 16.31 -8.27
CA ASP A 189 -14.97 17.32 -9.33
C ASP A 189 -15.62 16.71 -10.58
N SER A 190 -16.06 17.57 -11.50
CA SER A 190 -16.73 17.24 -12.76
C SER A 190 -16.03 16.19 -13.62
N ASN A 191 -14.70 16.15 -13.64
CA ASN A 191 -13.92 15.25 -14.52
C ASN A 191 -12.94 14.34 -13.76
N VAL A 192 -12.78 14.55 -12.45
CA VAL A 192 -11.82 13.83 -11.62
C VAL A 192 -12.43 13.63 -10.25
N HIS A 193 -12.48 12.37 -9.80
CA HIS A 193 -12.80 12.05 -8.42
C HIS A 193 -11.57 11.50 -7.73
N TYR A 194 -11.36 11.88 -6.48
CA TYR A 194 -10.23 11.38 -5.71
C TYR A 194 -10.58 11.13 -4.24
N PHE A 195 -9.88 10.15 -3.68
CA PHE A 195 -10.05 9.70 -2.31
C PHE A 195 -8.67 9.60 -1.64
N ARG A 196 -8.48 10.23 -0.48
CA ARG A 196 -7.21 10.22 0.26
C ARG A 196 -7.46 10.08 1.74
N TYR A 197 -6.99 8.96 2.30
CA TYR A 197 -7.05 8.71 3.73
C TYR A 197 -5.72 8.17 4.23
N ASP A 198 -5.32 8.64 5.42
CA ASP A 198 -4.09 8.19 6.07
C ASP A 198 -4.36 7.69 7.48
N ASN A 199 -3.52 6.79 7.94
CA ASN A 199 -3.37 6.48 9.35
C ASN A 199 -1.91 6.67 9.75
N ARG A 200 -1.48 7.93 9.84
CA ARG A 200 -0.16 8.28 10.35
C ARG A 200 -0.29 8.68 11.81
N TYR A 201 -1.11 9.66 12.15
CA TYR A 201 -0.99 10.30 13.46
C TYR A 201 -1.96 9.79 14.54
N SER A 202 -2.80 8.78 14.25
CA SER A 202 -3.76 8.27 15.23
C SER A 202 -3.10 7.70 16.51
N GLN A 203 -3.50 8.22 17.68
CA GLN A 203 -2.84 7.92 18.97
C GLN A 203 -3.63 7.02 19.93
N SER A 204 -4.95 6.83 19.76
CA SER A 204 -5.79 6.10 20.72
C SER A 204 -6.42 4.85 20.14
N VAL A 205 -6.39 3.75 20.90
CA VAL A 205 -6.87 2.42 20.48
C VAL A 205 -8.38 2.41 20.17
N SER A 206 -9.20 3.18 20.89
CA SER A 206 -10.65 3.25 20.67
C SER A 206 -11.07 3.99 19.40
N VAL A 207 -10.23 4.87 18.87
CA VAL A 207 -10.50 5.63 17.62
C VAL A 207 -10.07 4.83 16.38
N LYS A 208 -9.21 3.81 16.55
CA LYS A 208 -8.65 3.02 15.43
C LYS A 208 -9.68 2.16 14.73
N ASP A 209 -10.48 1.41 15.48
CA ASP A 209 -11.50 0.52 14.88
C ASP A 209 -12.58 1.33 14.14
N ASP A 210 -12.97 2.48 14.68
CA ASP A 210 -13.91 3.38 14.01
C ASP A 210 -13.30 4.01 12.74
N LYS A 211 -12.00 4.36 12.77
CA LYS A 211 -11.32 4.92 11.59
C LYS A 211 -11.25 3.91 10.44
N LYS A 212 -10.85 2.66 10.68
CA LYS A 212 -10.80 1.62 9.63
C LYS A 212 -12.16 1.42 8.98
N ARG A 213 -13.21 1.30 9.80
CA ARG A 213 -14.58 1.13 9.31
C ARG A 213 -15.02 2.34 8.48
N LYS A 214 -14.80 3.57 8.96
CA LYS A 214 -15.12 4.80 8.23
C LYS A 214 -14.38 4.91 6.90
N VAL A 215 -13.10 4.55 6.87
CA VAL A 215 -12.33 4.56 5.61
C VAL A 215 -12.82 3.48 4.65
N ALA A 216 -13.16 2.28 5.12
CA ALA A 216 -13.74 1.24 4.28
C ALA A 216 -15.10 1.67 3.69
N GLU A 217 -15.99 2.22 4.52
CA GLU A 217 -17.29 2.77 4.10
C GLU A 217 -17.11 3.93 3.11
N GLY A 218 -16.23 4.87 3.41
CA GLY A 218 -15.92 6.01 2.54
C GLY A 218 -15.33 5.57 1.19
N CYS A 219 -14.47 4.56 1.17
CA CYS A 219 -13.89 4.03 -0.05
C CYS A 219 -14.97 3.36 -0.93
N VAL A 220 -15.91 2.62 -0.34
CA VAL A 220 -17.02 2.04 -1.08
C VAL A 220 -17.96 3.12 -1.63
N ALA A 221 -18.26 4.14 -0.84
CA ALA A 221 -19.05 5.29 -1.29
C ALA A 221 -18.35 6.04 -2.44
N TYR A 222 -17.04 6.23 -2.35
CA TYR A 222 -16.24 6.80 -3.43
C TYR A 222 -16.32 5.97 -4.73
N LEU A 223 -16.17 4.64 -4.63
CA LEU A 223 -16.29 3.73 -5.78
C LEU A 223 -17.70 3.79 -6.41
N GLU A 224 -18.73 3.86 -5.58
CA GLU A 224 -20.12 4.03 -6.02
C GLU A 224 -20.31 5.34 -6.78
N THR A 225 -19.81 6.46 -6.27
CA THR A 225 -19.87 7.75 -7.00
C THR A 225 -19.13 7.70 -8.33
N CYS A 226 -17.97 7.04 -8.37
CA CYS A 226 -17.20 6.84 -9.60
C CYS A 226 -18.00 6.03 -10.65
N MET A 227 -18.67 4.96 -10.24
CA MET A 227 -19.50 4.18 -11.17
C MET A 227 -20.74 4.96 -11.61
N ASN A 228 -21.34 5.76 -10.71
CA ASN A 228 -22.51 6.58 -11.03
C ASN A 228 -22.19 7.68 -12.06
N ALA A 229 -20.95 8.17 -12.12
CA ALA A 229 -20.49 9.07 -13.20
C ALA A 229 -20.65 8.40 -14.58
N HIS A 230 -20.44 7.08 -14.65
CA HIS A 230 -20.69 6.27 -15.84
C HIS A 230 -22.11 5.69 -15.88
N ARG A 231 -23.06 6.24 -15.11
CA ARG A 231 -24.47 5.79 -15.01
C ARG A 231 -24.57 4.29 -14.67
N LEU A 232 -23.74 3.82 -13.74
CA LEU A 232 -23.74 2.46 -13.23
C LEU A 232 -23.77 2.48 -11.71
N THR A 233 -24.44 1.49 -11.11
CA THR A 233 -24.51 1.31 -9.66
C THR A 233 -23.83 0.01 -9.26
N ILE A 234 -23.05 0.03 -8.19
CA ILE A 234 -22.47 -1.18 -7.61
C ILE A 234 -23.56 -1.87 -6.80
N LYS A 235 -23.84 -3.14 -7.11
CA LYS A 235 -24.83 -3.95 -6.36
C LYS A 235 -24.50 -3.97 -4.86
N LYS A 236 -25.53 -4.00 -4.02
CA LYS A 236 -25.40 -3.95 -2.56
C LYS A 236 -24.51 -5.07 -2.02
N GLU A 237 -24.64 -6.28 -2.56
CA GLU A 237 -23.84 -7.44 -2.17
C GLU A 237 -22.35 -7.21 -2.48
N ALA A 238 -22.04 -6.60 -3.63
CA ALA A 238 -20.67 -6.27 -4.01
C ALA A 238 -20.10 -5.13 -3.14
N GLN A 239 -20.91 -4.12 -2.80
CA GLN A 239 -20.52 -3.07 -1.86
C GLN A 239 -20.19 -3.64 -0.46
N ASP A 240 -21.00 -4.58 0.02
CA ASP A 240 -20.79 -5.20 1.33
C ASP A 240 -19.54 -6.10 1.33
N ARG A 241 -19.32 -6.85 0.23
CA ARG A 241 -18.09 -7.63 0.03
C ARG A 241 -16.85 -6.73 -0.03
N LEU A 242 -16.88 -5.62 -0.78
CA LEU A 242 -15.79 -4.64 -0.82
C LEU A 242 -15.48 -4.08 0.57
N ARG A 243 -16.51 -3.71 1.35
CA ARG A 243 -16.34 -3.17 2.71
C ARG A 243 -15.63 -4.17 3.63
N ALA A 244 -16.07 -5.43 3.61
CA ALA A 244 -15.44 -6.49 4.40
C ALA A 244 -13.97 -6.71 3.99
N CYS A 245 -13.69 -6.80 2.69
CA CYS A 245 -12.35 -7.03 2.18
C CYS A 245 -11.38 -5.87 2.49
N LEU A 246 -11.82 -4.62 2.32
CA LEU A 246 -11.03 -3.44 2.68
C LEU A 246 -10.76 -3.40 4.19
N GLY A 247 -11.76 -3.76 5.02
CA GLY A 247 -11.59 -3.93 6.46
C GLY A 247 -10.48 -4.92 6.79
N GLU A 248 -10.47 -6.09 6.17
CA GLU A 248 -9.42 -7.10 6.34
C GLU A 248 -8.04 -6.62 5.87
N VAL A 249 -7.97 -5.86 4.77
CA VAL A 249 -6.70 -5.25 4.34
C VAL A 249 -6.19 -4.24 5.37
N PHE A 250 -7.06 -3.44 5.98
CA PHE A 250 -6.67 -2.52 7.04
C PHE A 250 -6.27 -3.23 8.33
N ASP A 251 -6.98 -4.29 8.72
CA ASP A 251 -6.57 -5.14 9.84
C ASP A 251 -5.20 -5.74 9.59
N ASN A 252 -4.95 -6.23 8.37
CA ASN A 252 -3.65 -6.75 8.00
C ASN A 252 -2.55 -5.69 8.09
N ALA A 253 -2.84 -4.48 7.58
CA ALA A 253 -1.94 -3.34 7.67
C ALA A 253 -1.60 -2.97 9.12
N GLU A 254 -2.56 -3.09 10.04
CA GLU A 254 -2.33 -2.78 11.46
C GLU A 254 -1.62 -3.90 12.22
N GLU A 255 -2.06 -5.14 12.05
CA GLU A 255 -1.60 -6.29 12.83
C GLU A 255 -0.24 -6.81 12.36
N HIS A 256 0.05 -6.69 11.06
CA HIS A 256 1.24 -7.28 10.43
C HIS A 256 2.34 -6.27 10.10
N CYS A 257 2.17 -4.98 10.43
CA CYS A 257 3.24 -3.99 10.22
C CYS A 257 4.50 -4.25 11.07
N GLY A 258 4.38 -4.98 12.19
CA GLY A 258 5.51 -5.26 13.09
C GLY A 258 6.06 -4.02 13.79
N ARG A 259 5.28 -2.93 13.87
CA ARG A 259 5.66 -1.66 14.51
C ARG A 259 4.70 -1.32 15.65
N THR A 260 5.09 -0.37 16.51
CA THR A 260 4.24 0.09 17.64
C THR A 260 3.08 0.97 17.19
N ARG A 261 3.23 1.64 16.03
CA ARG A 261 2.22 2.45 15.39
C ARG A 261 2.06 1.95 13.97
N PRO A 262 0.87 1.46 13.58
CA PRO A 262 0.63 1.08 12.20
C PRO A 262 0.54 2.33 11.34
N VAL A 263 1.07 2.24 10.13
CA VAL A 263 1.03 3.31 9.13
C VAL A 263 0.52 2.75 7.84
N TRP A 264 -0.61 3.28 7.39
CA TRP A 264 -1.22 2.91 6.13
C TRP A 264 -1.85 4.11 5.43
N PHE A 265 -2.01 3.97 4.12
CA PHE A 265 -2.50 4.99 3.21
C PHE A 265 -3.48 4.36 2.22
N VAL A 266 -4.54 5.10 1.92
CA VAL A 266 -5.51 4.75 0.88
C VAL A 266 -5.60 5.92 -0.09
N ARG A 267 -5.46 5.61 -1.37
CA ARG A 267 -5.57 6.57 -2.46
C ARG A 267 -6.49 6.00 -3.53
N GLY A 268 -7.53 6.75 -3.88
CA GLY A 268 -8.39 6.48 -5.02
C GLY A 268 -8.27 7.62 -6.02
N TYR A 269 -8.23 7.29 -7.31
CA TYR A 269 -8.24 8.26 -8.39
C TYR A 269 -9.07 7.74 -9.55
N PHE A 270 -10.06 8.52 -9.95
CA PHE A 270 -10.93 8.24 -11.08
C PHE A 270 -10.78 9.36 -12.09
N ASN A 271 -10.43 8.97 -13.31
CA ASN A 271 -10.16 9.88 -14.41
C ASN A 271 -11.26 9.77 -15.46
N GLU A 272 -12.11 10.78 -15.56
CA GLU A 272 -13.19 10.84 -16.56
C GLU A 272 -12.83 11.72 -17.76
N ILE A 273 -11.54 11.95 -18.02
CA ILE A 273 -11.09 12.78 -19.14
C ILE A 273 -11.73 12.31 -20.45
N GLU A 274 -12.07 13.27 -21.32
CA GLU A 274 -12.81 13.07 -22.57
C GLU A 274 -12.29 11.91 -23.41
N ASN A 275 -10.97 11.75 -23.51
CA ASN A 275 -10.36 10.65 -24.25
C ASN A 275 -10.59 9.31 -23.54
N GLU A 276 -11.40 8.45 -24.16
CA GLU A 276 -11.76 7.11 -23.67
C GLU A 276 -10.53 6.26 -23.32
N SER A 277 -9.46 6.33 -24.11
CA SER A 277 -8.24 5.53 -23.86
C SER A 277 -7.55 5.88 -22.54
N ASP A 278 -7.83 7.07 -22.02
CA ASP A 278 -7.22 7.64 -20.82
C ASP A 278 -8.13 7.50 -19.58
N ARG A 279 -9.30 6.87 -19.70
CA ARG A 279 -10.23 6.65 -18.58
C ARG A 279 -9.84 5.43 -17.76
N TYR A 280 -9.63 5.63 -16.47
CA TYR A 280 -9.33 4.55 -15.53
C TYR A 280 -9.72 4.93 -14.11
N LEU A 281 -10.00 3.89 -13.33
CA LEU A 281 -10.07 3.93 -11.88
C LEU A 281 -8.80 3.28 -11.34
N GLU A 282 -8.08 4.00 -10.49
CA GLU A 282 -6.99 3.45 -9.69
C GLU A 282 -7.32 3.49 -8.20
N LEU A 283 -7.00 2.40 -7.51
CA LEU A 283 -7.04 2.30 -6.06
C LEU A 283 -5.71 1.75 -5.58
N SER A 284 -5.10 2.44 -4.62
CA SER A 284 -3.88 2.02 -3.95
C SER A 284 -4.11 1.98 -2.45
N VAL A 285 -3.84 0.82 -1.85
CA VAL A 285 -3.76 0.64 -0.41
C VAL A 285 -2.37 0.15 -0.07
N PHE A 286 -1.66 0.85 0.81
CA PHE A 286 -0.35 0.37 1.25
C PHE A 286 -0.08 0.70 2.69
N ASN A 287 0.66 -0.19 3.34
CA ASN A 287 1.14 -0.03 4.68
C ASN A 287 2.66 -0.16 4.73
N LEU A 288 3.24 0.45 5.76
CA LEU A 288 4.66 0.41 6.00
C LEU A 288 4.99 -0.49 7.19
N GLY A 289 6.08 -1.24 7.09
CA GLY A 289 6.53 -2.16 8.13
C GLY A 289 7.11 -3.45 7.55
N ASN A 290 6.78 -4.58 8.16
CA ASN A 290 7.21 -5.89 7.69
C ASN A 290 6.49 -6.27 6.39
N SER A 291 7.24 -6.87 5.46
CA SER A 291 6.72 -7.64 4.34
C SER A 291 6.02 -8.93 4.82
N ILE A 292 5.26 -9.55 3.92
CA ILE A 292 4.59 -10.83 4.15
C ILE A 292 5.62 -11.91 4.50
N SER A 293 6.71 -12.03 3.73
CA SER A 293 7.75 -13.04 4.00
C SER A 293 8.41 -12.84 5.36
N GLU A 294 8.76 -11.59 5.74
CA GLU A 294 9.31 -11.28 7.07
C GLU A 294 8.36 -11.70 8.20
N ASN A 295 7.06 -11.52 8.02
CA ASN A 295 6.07 -11.94 9.01
C ASN A 295 6.05 -13.47 9.18
N PHE A 296 6.09 -14.24 8.09
CA PHE A 296 6.20 -15.71 8.15
C PHE A 296 7.51 -16.18 8.77
N SER A 297 8.64 -15.59 8.38
CA SER A 297 9.95 -15.90 8.97
C SER A 297 10.00 -15.59 10.47
N SER A 298 9.19 -14.63 10.94
CA SER A 298 9.14 -14.23 12.35
C SER A 298 8.30 -15.15 13.24
N LEU A 299 7.55 -16.09 12.66
CA LEU A 299 6.73 -17.05 13.39
C LEU A 299 7.57 -18.07 14.17
N PRO A 300 7.09 -18.55 15.33
CA PRO A 300 7.74 -19.63 16.07
C PRO A 300 7.88 -20.91 15.22
N GLU A 301 8.94 -21.70 15.40
CA GLU A 301 9.13 -22.96 14.64
C GLU A 301 8.01 -23.99 14.85
N LYS A 302 7.33 -23.93 16.01
CA LYS A 302 6.18 -24.79 16.31
C LYS A 302 4.88 -24.35 15.61
N SER A 303 4.92 -23.28 14.82
CA SER A 303 3.74 -22.74 14.14
C SER A 303 3.30 -23.68 13.02
N GLN A 304 2.05 -24.13 13.09
CA GLN A 304 1.51 -25.04 12.07
C GLN A 304 1.41 -24.32 10.72
N ILE A 305 0.95 -23.06 10.72
CA ILE A 305 0.87 -22.30 9.48
C ILE A 305 2.25 -22.01 8.87
N LYS A 306 3.29 -21.78 9.69
CA LYS A 306 4.66 -21.64 9.20
C LYS A 306 5.10 -22.91 8.49
N ASN A 307 4.82 -24.09 9.05
CA ASN A 307 5.20 -25.37 8.47
C ASN A 307 4.47 -25.64 7.14
N ILE A 308 3.17 -25.31 7.05
CA ILE A 308 2.41 -25.41 5.79
C ILE A 308 3.06 -24.55 4.70
N ALA A 309 3.32 -23.27 5.00
CA ALA A 309 3.97 -22.36 4.06
C ALA A 309 5.40 -22.83 3.72
N HIS A 310 6.16 -23.29 4.72
CA HIS A 310 7.53 -23.76 4.53
C HIS A 310 7.60 -25.01 3.65
N ASN A 311 6.66 -25.94 3.75
CA ASN A 311 6.60 -27.10 2.87
C ASN A 311 6.44 -26.71 1.39
N TYR A 312 5.60 -25.71 1.11
CA TYR A 312 5.48 -25.15 -0.24
C TYR A 312 6.78 -24.48 -0.69
N VAL A 313 7.41 -23.69 0.20
CA VAL A 313 8.67 -23.02 -0.09
C VAL A 313 9.78 -24.02 -0.41
N GLN A 314 9.99 -25.04 0.42
CA GLN A 314 11.06 -26.03 0.22
C GLN A 314 10.89 -26.81 -1.09
N ARG A 315 9.63 -27.10 -1.47
CA ARG A 315 9.33 -27.77 -2.73
C ARG A 315 9.81 -26.99 -3.96
N HIS A 316 9.76 -25.66 -3.90
CA HIS A 316 9.93 -24.80 -5.07
C HIS A 316 11.16 -23.88 -5.01
N LEU A 317 11.99 -24.03 -3.98
CA LEU A 317 13.15 -23.16 -3.74
C LEU A 317 14.19 -23.19 -4.87
N SER A 318 14.27 -24.30 -5.61
CA SER A 318 15.14 -24.42 -6.79
C SER A 318 14.69 -23.57 -7.98
N SER A 319 13.40 -23.20 -8.03
CA SER A 319 12.77 -22.53 -9.18
C SER A 319 12.40 -21.08 -8.91
N SER A 320 12.31 -20.67 -7.64
CA SER A 320 11.86 -19.35 -7.24
C SER A 320 12.47 -18.94 -5.91
N LYS A 321 12.56 -17.62 -5.66
CA LYS A 321 13.14 -17.11 -4.41
C LYS A 321 12.20 -17.34 -3.23
N GLU A 322 12.80 -17.57 -2.08
CA GLU A 322 12.10 -17.83 -0.81
C GLU A 322 11.04 -16.77 -0.47
N ASN A 323 11.37 -15.47 -0.55
CA ASN A 323 10.43 -14.39 -0.27
C ASN A 323 9.18 -14.44 -1.16
N ALA A 324 9.38 -14.74 -2.44
CA ALA A 324 8.29 -14.86 -3.41
C ALA A 324 7.38 -16.04 -3.07
N LEU A 325 7.98 -17.20 -2.74
CA LEU A 325 7.25 -18.40 -2.38
C LEU A 325 6.45 -18.24 -1.07
N TYR A 326 7.03 -17.59 -0.05
CA TYR A 326 6.27 -17.26 1.17
C TYR A 326 5.11 -16.31 0.88
N THR A 327 5.30 -15.34 -0.01
CA THR A 327 4.23 -14.41 -0.39
C THR A 327 3.10 -15.12 -1.15
N VAL A 328 3.43 -16.03 -2.07
CA VAL A 328 2.42 -16.87 -2.75
C VAL A 328 1.70 -17.79 -1.75
N ALA A 329 2.43 -18.42 -0.83
CA ALA A 329 1.84 -19.27 0.19
C ALA A 329 0.84 -18.49 1.06
N ALA A 330 1.19 -17.27 1.47
CA ALA A 330 0.34 -16.39 2.26
C ALA A 330 -0.95 -15.94 1.57
N LEU A 331 -0.97 -16.00 0.23
CA LEU A 331 -2.18 -15.71 -0.54
C LEU A 331 -3.10 -16.91 -0.66
N GLN A 332 -2.70 -18.11 -0.24
CA GLN A 332 -3.59 -19.27 -0.31
C GLN A 332 -4.66 -19.22 0.79
N GLY A 333 -5.81 -19.84 0.51
CA GLY A 333 -6.92 -19.88 1.44
C GLY A 333 -6.51 -20.43 2.78
N GLN A 334 -6.88 -19.69 3.82
CA GLN A 334 -6.58 -20.03 5.20
C GLN A 334 -5.07 -20.13 5.51
N VAL A 335 -4.21 -19.35 4.85
CA VAL A 335 -2.78 -19.24 5.15
C VAL A 335 -2.44 -17.85 5.69
N SER A 336 -2.65 -17.65 6.99
CA SER A 336 -2.35 -16.38 7.69
C SER A 336 -1.44 -16.60 8.89
N THR A 337 -0.50 -15.68 9.14
CA THR A 337 0.39 -15.75 10.32
C THR A 337 -0.35 -15.64 11.66
N LYS A 338 -1.66 -15.35 11.65
CA LYS A 338 -2.52 -15.33 12.83
C LYS A 338 -3.39 -16.58 12.99
N LYS A 339 -3.42 -17.47 12.00
CA LYS A 339 -4.35 -18.61 11.99
C LYS A 339 -4.18 -19.54 13.18
N ASP A 340 -2.94 -19.76 13.63
CA ASP A 340 -2.64 -20.54 14.83
C ASP A 340 -3.33 -19.99 16.11
N LEU A 341 -3.76 -18.71 16.10
CA LEU A 341 -4.46 -18.04 17.20
C LEU A 341 -5.95 -17.80 16.91
N ASP A 342 -6.31 -17.61 15.63
CA ASP A 342 -7.67 -17.30 15.17
C ASP A 342 -7.96 -18.06 13.86
N PRO A 343 -8.73 -19.17 13.93
CA PRO A 343 -9.02 -20.03 12.79
C PRO A 343 -9.81 -19.35 11.65
N THR A 344 -10.45 -18.20 11.91
CA THR A 344 -11.29 -17.50 10.93
C THR A 344 -10.49 -16.65 9.92
N ARG A 345 -9.17 -16.55 10.09
CA ARG A 345 -8.30 -15.65 9.32
C ARG A 345 -7.83 -16.24 7.99
N GLY A 346 -7.64 -15.36 7.00
CA GLY A 346 -6.88 -15.66 5.77
C GLY A 346 -7.70 -15.73 4.48
N GLN A 347 -8.67 -14.82 4.30
CA GLN A 347 -9.57 -14.82 3.13
C GLN A 347 -9.67 -13.45 2.42
N GLY A 348 -9.48 -12.32 3.11
CA GLY A 348 -9.86 -11.00 2.59
C GLY A 348 -9.06 -10.45 1.43
N THR A 349 -7.75 -10.72 1.35
CA THR A 349 -6.93 -10.16 0.25
C THR A 349 -7.27 -10.80 -1.10
N VAL A 350 -7.55 -12.11 -1.15
CA VAL A 350 -7.99 -12.77 -2.39
C VAL A 350 -9.44 -12.45 -2.71
N THR A 351 -10.28 -12.39 -1.69
CA THR A 351 -11.66 -11.92 -1.87
C THR A 351 -11.70 -10.51 -2.47
N LEU A 352 -10.77 -9.62 -2.09
CA LEU A 352 -10.62 -8.29 -2.70
C LEU A 352 -10.30 -8.40 -4.20
N ILE A 353 -9.31 -9.23 -4.56
CA ILE A 353 -8.88 -9.46 -5.95
C ILE A 353 -10.07 -9.93 -6.79
N GLU A 354 -10.76 -10.98 -6.37
CA GLU A 354 -11.92 -11.54 -7.07
C GLU A 354 -13.05 -10.51 -7.23
N THR A 355 -13.28 -9.70 -6.18
CA THR A 355 -14.34 -8.69 -6.21
C THR A 355 -14.05 -7.62 -7.26
N PHE A 356 -12.80 -7.14 -7.36
CA PHE A 356 -12.42 -6.17 -8.39
C PHE A 356 -12.41 -6.76 -9.79
N GLU A 357 -11.96 -8.01 -9.95
CA GLU A 357 -12.07 -8.71 -11.24
C GLU A 357 -13.53 -8.86 -11.68
N SER A 358 -14.42 -9.21 -10.75
CA SER A 358 -15.87 -9.31 -11.00
C SER A 358 -16.48 -7.98 -11.40
N ILE A 359 -16.12 -6.89 -10.72
CA ILE A 359 -16.57 -5.53 -11.06
C ILE A 359 -16.10 -5.14 -12.47
N TYR A 360 -14.84 -5.40 -12.81
CA TYR A 360 -14.30 -5.10 -14.13
C TYR A 360 -14.97 -5.94 -15.23
N GLN A 361 -15.20 -7.24 -15.00
CA GLN A 361 -15.92 -8.09 -15.94
C GLN A 361 -17.34 -7.58 -16.18
N ALA A 362 -18.08 -7.27 -15.11
CA ALA A 362 -19.42 -6.69 -15.21
C ALA A 362 -19.40 -5.36 -15.97
N TYR A 363 -18.47 -4.45 -15.65
CA TYR A 363 -18.32 -3.18 -16.33
C TYR A 363 -18.09 -3.38 -17.83
N THR A 364 -17.13 -4.21 -18.22
CA THR A 364 -16.81 -4.41 -19.64
C THR A 364 -17.94 -5.07 -20.42
N ASN A 365 -18.71 -5.97 -19.80
CA ASN A 365 -19.89 -6.57 -20.42
C ASN A 365 -20.99 -5.53 -20.71
N LEU A 366 -21.13 -4.52 -19.86
CA LEU A 366 -22.11 -3.44 -20.03
C LEU A 366 -21.62 -2.35 -20.98
N ARG A 367 -20.33 -2.01 -20.95
CA ARG A 367 -19.78 -0.75 -21.50
C ARG A 367 -18.88 -0.92 -22.71
N ALA A 368 -18.21 -2.06 -22.84
CA ALA A 368 -17.24 -2.32 -23.92
C ALA A 368 -17.36 -3.76 -24.48
N PRO A 369 -18.52 -4.12 -25.08
CA PRO A 369 -18.69 -5.44 -25.68
C PRO A 369 -17.80 -5.59 -26.94
N GLY A 370 -16.66 -6.27 -26.83
CA GLY A 370 -15.79 -6.61 -27.98
C GLY A 370 -14.48 -7.35 -27.60
N GLU A 371 -13.66 -7.71 -28.60
CA GLU A 371 -12.48 -8.61 -28.47
C GLU A 371 -11.16 -7.91 -28.06
N ASN A 372 -11.01 -6.60 -28.21
CA ASN A 372 -9.77 -5.86 -27.88
C ASN A 372 -9.89 -5.04 -26.59
N ARG A 373 -10.00 -5.72 -25.44
CA ARG A 373 -10.14 -5.06 -24.12
C ARG A 373 -8.78 -4.91 -23.41
N VAL A 374 -8.45 -3.70 -22.97
CA VAL A 374 -7.37 -3.50 -22.01
C VAL A 374 -7.81 -4.11 -20.68
N LYS A 375 -7.08 -5.14 -20.22
CA LYS A 375 -7.40 -5.87 -18.98
C LYS A 375 -7.17 -5.01 -17.74
N ALA A 376 -7.95 -5.26 -16.69
CA ALA A 376 -7.63 -4.78 -15.36
C ALA A 376 -6.24 -5.28 -14.93
N GLN A 377 -5.53 -4.44 -14.19
CA GLN A 377 -4.20 -4.73 -13.68
C GLN A 377 -4.19 -4.56 -12.18
N MET A 378 -3.53 -5.46 -11.48
CA MET A 378 -3.29 -5.32 -10.06
C MET A 378 -1.91 -5.83 -9.70
N ASN A 379 -1.22 -5.11 -8.82
CA ASN A 379 0.08 -5.50 -8.30
C ASN A 379 0.00 -5.59 -6.78
N LEU A 380 0.47 -6.71 -6.23
CA LEU A 380 0.81 -6.85 -4.82
C LEU A 380 2.32 -6.80 -4.68
N ILE A 381 2.83 -5.81 -3.96
CA ILE A 381 4.25 -5.60 -3.72
C ILE A 381 4.51 -5.79 -2.23
N SER A 382 5.40 -6.70 -1.87
CA SER A 382 5.72 -7.01 -0.48
C SER A 382 7.21 -7.31 -0.36
N GLY A 383 7.96 -6.39 0.26
CA GLY A 383 9.42 -6.51 0.31
C GLY A 383 10.03 -6.39 -1.08
N ASP A 384 10.86 -7.36 -1.47
CA ASP A 384 11.36 -7.50 -2.84
C ASP A 384 10.38 -8.16 -3.79
N THR A 385 9.29 -8.76 -3.30
CA THR A 385 8.39 -9.58 -4.12
C THR A 385 7.31 -8.73 -4.80
N VAL A 386 7.03 -9.04 -6.07
CA VAL A 386 5.92 -8.50 -6.85
C VAL A 386 5.08 -9.65 -7.38
N ILE A 387 3.78 -9.58 -7.17
CA ILE A 387 2.78 -10.47 -7.75
C ILE A 387 1.87 -9.63 -8.66
N VAL A 388 1.80 -10.01 -9.93
CA VAL A 388 1.01 -9.36 -10.98
C VAL A 388 -0.26 -10.17 -11.23
N PHE A 389 -1.40 -9.49 -11.12
CA PHE A 389 -2.73 -9.97 -11.44
C PHE A 389 -3.21 -9.24 -12.69
N ASP A 390 -3.32 -9.97 -13.79
CA ASP A 390 -3.79 -9.46 -15.08
C ASP A 390 -4.83 -10.38 -15.73
N GLY A 391 -5.48 -11.22 -14.90
CA GLY A 391 -6.44 -12.23 -15.31
C GLY A 391 -5.84 -13.44 -16.02
N THR A 392 -4.50 -13.60 -16.06
CA THR A 392 -3.87 -14.83 -16.63
C THR A 392 -4.18 -16.06 -15.78
N TYR A 393 -4.21 -15.91 -14.45
CA TYR A 393 -4.54 -16.97 -13.50
C TYR A 393 -5.73 -16.53 -12.67
N GLN A 394 -6.68 -17.45 -12.47
CA GLN A 394 -7.85 -17.25 -11.63
C GLN A 394 -7.72 -18.09 -10.36
N SER A 395 -8.36 -17.66 -9.29
CA SER A 395 -8.54 -18.49 -8.10
C SER A 395 -9.48 -19.66 -8.43
N LYS A 396 -9.32 -20.76 -7.71
CA LYS A 396 -10.23 -21.90 -7.72
C LYS A 396 -10.64 -22.27 -6.32
N VAL A 397 -11.90 -22.63 -6.13
CA VAL A 397 -12.37 -23.27 -4.89
C VAL A 397 -12.00 -24.74 -4.95
N VAL A 398 -11.47 -25.26 -3.85
CA VAL A 398 -11.04 -26.65 -3.67
C VAL A 398 -11.69 -27.16 -2.40
N GLU A 399 -12.40 -28.27 -2.52
CA GLU A 399 -12.93 -29.00 -1.38
C GLU A 399 -11.80 -29.77 -0.68
N LEU A 400 -11.73 -29.64 0.64
CA LEU A 400 -10.79 -30.33 1.51
C LEU A 400 -11.38 -31.68 1.95
N GLU A 401 -10.52 -32.57 2.45
CA GLU A 401 -10.91 -33.92 2.88
C GLU A 401 -11.98 -33.93 3.99
N ASP A 402 -12.09 -32.85 4.76
CA ASP A 402 -13.09 -32.65 5.81
C ASP A 402 -14.41 -32.05 5.30
N GLY A 403 -14.57 -31.88 3.98
CA GLY A 403 -15.73 -31.27 3.33
C GLY A 403 -15.76 -29.74 3.40
N SER A 404 -14.72 -29.10 3.96
CA SER A 404 -14.62 -27.64 3.95
C SER A 404 -14.04 -27.12 2.64
N GLU A 405 -14.46 -25.92 2.22
CA GLU A 405 -13.91 -25.28 1.03
C GLU A 405 -12.73 -24.37 1.38
N THR A 406 -11.70 -24.40 0.54
CA THR A 406 -10.63 -23.41 0.55
C THR A 406 -10.37 -22.93 -0.87
N PHE A 407 -9.89 -21.71 -1.03
CA PHE A 407 -9.48 -21.24 -2.35
C PHE A 407 -7.98 -21.45 -2.56
N GLN A 408 -7.59 -21.63 -3.82
CA GLN A 408 -6.19 -21.71 -4.25
C GLN A 408 -5.94 -20.76 -5.41
N MET A 409 -4.82 -20.05 -5.36
CA MET A 409 -4.32 -19.21 -6.44
C MET A 409 -2.81 -19.47 -6.61
N PRO A 410 -2.42 -20.51 -7.36
CA PRO A 410 -1.04 -21.00 -7.39
C PRO A 410 -0.14 -20.28 -8.41
N PHE A 411 -0.72 -19.39 -9.25
CA PHE A 411 -0.03 -18.62 -10.29
C PHE A 411 0.76 -19.48 -11.29
N ASN A 412 0.20 -20.60 -11.75
CA ASN A 412 0.81 -21.43 -12.77
C ASN A 412 -0.22 -22.08 -13.69
N THR A 413 0.23 -22.52 -14.86
CA THR A 413 -0.61 -23.12 -15.90
C THR A 413 -1.31 -24.40 -15.45
N ASN A 414 -0.67 -25.16 -14.56
CA ASN A 414 -1.22 -26.41 -14.02
C ASN A 414 -2.28 -26.17 -12.93
N GLN A 415 -2.51 -24.90 -12.56
CA GLN A 415 -3.43 -24.48 -11.50
C GLN A 415 -3.29 -25.32 -10.21
N THR A 416 -2.04 -25.58 -9.78
CA THR A 416 -1.78 -26.39 -8.57
C THR A 416 -0.58 -25.90 -7.78
N LEU A 417 -0.64 -26.01 -6.45
CA LEU A 417 0.49 -25.73 -5.55
C LEU A 417 1.63 -26.77 -5.65
N GLN A 418 1.43 -27.85 -6.41
CA GLN A 418 2.48 -28.82 -6.73
C GLN A 418 3.44 -28.34 -7.82
N SER A 419 3.05 -27.31 -8.58
CA SER A 419 3.91 -26.67 -9.59
C SER A 419 4.43 -25.33 -9.07
N PRO A 420 5.63 -24.90 -9.49
CA PRO A 420 6.16 -23.59 -9.10
C PRO A 420 5.33 -22.47 -9.74
N PRO A 421 5.33 -21.25 -9.17
CA PRO A 421 4.64 -20.12 -9.76
C PRO A 421 5.36 -19.62 -11.03
N ASP A 422 4.61 -19.04 -11.96
CA ASP A 422 5.15 -18.39 -13.16
C ASP A 422 5.96 -17.15 -12.77
N THR A 423 7.25 -17.19 -13.09
CA THR A 423 8.21 -16.11 -12.85
C THR A 423 7.87 -14.79 -13.55
N LYS A 424 6.98 -14.79 -14.55
CA LYS A 424 6.48 -13.55 -15.18
C LYS A 424 5.39 -12.88 -14.34
N LYS A 425 4.68 -13.64 -13.51
CA LYS A 425 3.62 -13.12 -12.62
C LYS A 425 4.09 -12.94 -11.19
N VAL A 426 5.00 -13.80 -10.74
CA VAL A 426 5.56 -13.77 -9.39
C VAL A 426 7.08 -13.64 -9.52
N TYR A 427 7.61 -12.45 -9.23
CA TYR A 427 9.04 -12.19 -9.33
C TYR A 427 9.54 -11.38 -8.15
N THR A 428 10.86 -11.32 -8.00
CA THR A 428 11.52 -10.46 -7.01
C THR A 428 12.32 -9.38 -7.71
N MET A 429 12.21 -8.15 -7.20
CA MET A 429 13.10 -7.04 -7.51
C MET A 429 14.53 -7.39 -7.10
N LYS A 430 15.53 -6.87 -7.83
CA LYS A 430 16.95 -7.17 -7.58
C LYS A 430 17.60 -6.18 -6.62
N ASP A 431 17.40 -4.88 -6.84
CA ASP A 431 18.01 -3.82 -6.00
C ASP A 431 16.98 -2.84 -5.44
N ALA A 432 15.80 -3.35 -5.11
CA ALA A 432 14.74 -2.58 -4.47
C ALA A 432 13.95 -3.45 -3.49
N TRP A 433 13.58 -2.84 -2.38
CA TRP A 433 12.76 -3.44 -1.34
C TRP A 433 11.70 -2.43 -0.91
N PHE A 434 10.42 -2.77 -1.05
CA PHE A 434 9.33 -1.98 -0.50
C PHE A 434 9.10 -2.38 0.98
N PRO A 435 9.24 -1.45 1.95
CA PRO A 435 9.11 -1.78 3.37
C PRO A 435 7.64 -1.89 3.78
N GLY A 436 7.02 -3.04 3.56
CA GLY A 436 5.63 -3.30 3.92
C GLY A 436 4.89 -4.02 2.80
N VAL A 437 3.59 -3.73 2.65
CA VAL A 437 2.74 -4.28 1.58
C VAL A 437 2.03 -3.15 0.84
N MET A 438 2.03 -3.20 -0.48
CA MET A 438 1.29 -2.30 -1.36
C MET A 438 0.41 -3.12 -2.30
N ILE A 439 -0.87 -2.81 -2.31
CA ILE A 439 -1.87 -3.32 -3.25
C ILE A 439 -2.26 -2.14 -4.15
N SER A 440 -2.00 -2.29 -5.45
CA SER A 440 -2.36 -1.30 -6.47
C SER A 440 -3.29 -1.95 -7.47
N ILE A 441 -4.41 -1.30 -7.79
CA ILE A 441 -5.43 -1.79 -8.71
C ILE A 441 -5.67 -0.69 -9.74
N ARG A 442 -5.72 -1.07 -11.02
CA ARG A 442 -6.09 -0.22 -12.15
C ARG A 442 -7.18 -0.94 -12.95
N ILE A 443 -8.33 -0.30 -13.06
CA ILE A 443 -9.45 -0.73 -13.88
C ILE A 443 -9.56 0.23 -15.06
N PRO A 444 -9.27 -0.21 -16.29
CA PRO A 444 -9.56 0.56 -17.49
C PRO A 444 -11.07 0.73 -17.62
N LEU A 445 -11.51 1.98 -17.80
CA LEU A 445 -12.92 2.33 -17.93
C LEU A 445 -13.26 2.76 -19.36
N GLN A 446 -12.71 2.01 -20.32
CA GLN A 446 -12.98 2.16 -21.74
C GLN A 446 -14.39 1.63 -22.05
N GLY A 447 -15.10 2.27 -22.97
CA GLY A 447 -16.49 1.96 -23.30
C GLY A 447 -17.43 3.17 -23.32
N SER A 448 -18.64 2.96 -23.85
CA SER A 448 -19.67 3.99 -23.93
C SER A 448 -20.20 4.35 -22.54
N THR A 449 -20.30 5.64 -22.22
CA THR A 449 -20.91 6.17 -20.98
C THR A 449 -22.39 6.58 -21.16
N GLU A 450 -22.99 6.28 -22.33
CA GLU A 450 -24.40 6.55 -22.60
C GLU A 450 -25.33 5.66 -21.76
N PRO A 451 -26.59 6.03 -21.49
CA PRO A 451 -27.56 5.13 -20.84
C PRO A 451 -27.62 3.76 -21.49
N LEU A 452 -27.73 2.71 -20.68
CA LEU A 452 -27.97 1.37 -21.19
C LEU A 452 -29.39 1.32 -21.79
N ARG A 453 -29.57 0.60 -22.92
CA ARG A 453 -30.89 0.44 -23.55
C ARG A 453 -31.82 -0.31 -22.60
N GLY A 454 -32.85 0.38 -22.12
CA GLY A 454 -33.81 -0.13 -21.12
C GLY A 454 -34.08 0.84 -19.97
N ASP A 455 -33.21 1.83 -19.75
CA ASP A 455 -33.36 2.87 -18.69
C ASP A 455 -34.13 4.12 -19.17
N SER A 456 -35.03 3.97 -20.15
CA SER A 456 -36.04 5.01 -20.38
C SER A 456 -37.03 4.95 -19.22
N ASN A 457 -36.86 5.85 -18.25
CA ASN A 457 -37.86 6.18 -17.25
C ASN A 457 -39.21 6.43 -17.94
N GLU A 458 -40.10 5.45 -17.85
CA GLU A 458 -41.53 5.70 -17.64
C GLU A 458 -41.82 5.64 -16.13
#